data_AF-A0A965HG15-F1
#
_entry.id   AF-A0A965HG15-F1
#
_cell.length_a   1.000
_cell.length_b   1.000
_cell.length_c   1.000
_cell.angle_alpha   90.00
_cell.angle_beta   90.00
_cell.angle_gamma   90.00
#
_symmetry.space_group_name_H-M   'P 1'
#
loop_
_entity.id
_entity.type
_entity.pdbx_description
1 polymer ?
#
loop_
_entity_poly.entity_id
_entity_poly.type
_entity_poly.pdbx_seq_one_letter_code
_entity_poly.pdbx_strand_id
1 'polypeptide(L)'
;MNWKLRIDRIHRLKEKGEFDRVVMPLSYLGMGIGFLALCWVGIVRLDGGKMHPVALVLGLFFFVLPLILTVIRYFRGHFSKRLIA
;
A
#
# COMPACT_ATOMS: atom_id res chain seq x y z
N MET A 1 30.45 -9.53 -20.09
CA MET A 1 29.37 -8.73 -19.46
C MET A 1 28.04 -9.46 -19.69
N ASN A 2 27.36 -9.88 -18.62
CA ASN A 2 26.18 -10.73 -18.72
C ASN A 2 24.92 -9.88 -18.95
N TRP A 3 24.46 -9.79 -20.21
CA TRP A 3 23.36 -8.92 -20.64
C TRP A 3 22.03 -9.22 -19.95
N LYS A 4 21.79 -10.48 -19.56
CA LYS A 4 20.58 -10.90 -18.84
C LYS A 4 20.46 -10.24 -17.46
N LEU A 5 21.58 -10.16 -16.73
CA LEU A 5 21.65 -9.49 -15.42
C LEU A 5 21.38 -7.98 -15.52
N ARG A 6 21.74 -7.35 -16.65
CA ARG A 6 21.52 -5.92 -16.89
C ARG A 6 20.04 -5.61 -17.13
N ILE A 7 19.35 -6.43 -17.92
CA ILE A 7 17.92 -6.27 -18.21
C ILE A 7 17.10 -6.45 -16.93
N ASP A 8 17.39 -7.49 -16.14
CA ASP A 8 16.71 -7.74 -14.86
C ASP A 8 16.93 -6.59 -13.86
N ARG A 9 18.12 -5.98 -13.86
CA ARG A 9 18.42 -4.80 -13.04
C ARG A 9 17.59 -3.59 -13.46
N ILE A 10 17.48 -3.31 -14.76
CA ILE A 10 16.69 -2.19 -15.29
C ILE A 10 15.19 -2.38 -14.99
N HIS A 11 14.66 -3.59 -15.17
CA HIS A 11 13.26 -3.89 -14.89
C HIS A 11 12.91 -3.65 -13.41
N ARG A 12 13.75 -4.14 -12.49
CA ARG A 12 13.59 -3.91 -11.04
C ARG A 12 13.69 -2.43 -10.65
N LEU A 13 14.56 -1.66 -11.30
CA LEU A 13 14.66 -0.21 -11.07
C LEU A 13 13.42 0.54 -11.56
N LYS A 14 12.87 0.15 -12.72
CA LYS A 14 11.63 0.71 -13.25
C LYS A 14 10.45 0.39 -12.32
N GLU A 15 10.31 -0.86 -11.89
CA GLU A 15 9.27 -1.27 -10.92
C GLU A 15 9.36 -0.49 -9.61
N LYS A 16 10.58 -0.26 -9.10
CA LYS A 16 10.79 0.58 -7.91
C LYS A 16 10.30 2.02 -8.14
N GLY A 17 10.64 2.61 -9.28
CA GLY A 17 10.25 3.97 -9.62
C GLY A 17 8.73 4.14 -9.75
N GLU A 18 8.07 3.21 -10.43
CA GLU A 18 6.60 3.19 -10.58
C GLU A 18 5.90 2.97 -9.23
N PHE A 19 6.41 2.06 -8.41
CA PHE A 19 5.86 1.81 -7.08
C PHE A 19 5.93 3.05 -6.17
N ASP A 20 7.06 3.76 -6.21
CA ASP A 20 7.27 4.96 -5.39
C ASP A 20 6.47 6.16 -5.89
N ARG A 21 6.31 6.32 -7.20
CA ARG A 21 5.61 7.47 -7.79
C ARG A 21 4.09 7.30 -7.87
N VAL A 22 3.60 6.07 -7.99
CA VAL A 22 2.18 5.83 -8.28
C VAL A 22 1.53 5.02 -7.16
N VAL A 23 2.05 3.84 -6.85
CA VAL A 23 1.39 2.89 -5.92
C VAL A 23 1.37 3.43 -4.50
N MET A 24 2.49 3.96 -4.00
CA MET A 24 2.57 4.52 -2.66
C MET A 24 1.65 5.73 -2.47
N PRO A 25 1.70 6.79 -3.30
CA PRO A 25 0.79 7.93 -3.19
C PRO A 25 -0.69 7.53 -3.27
N LEU A 26 -1.04 6.62 -4.20
CA LEU A 26 -2.40 6.12 -4.32
C LEU A 26 -2.85 5.36 -3.07
N SER A 27 -1.96 4.61 -2.43
CA SER A 27 -2.27 3.92 -1.17
C SER A 27 -2.55 4.89 -0.03
N TYR A 28 -1.83 6.01 0.05
CA TYR A 28 -2.10 7.05 1.06
C TYR A 28 -3.42 7.78 0.80
N LEU A 29 -3.79 8.02 -0.46
CA LEU A 29 -5.13 8.51 -0.81
C LEU A 29 -6.21 7.51 -0.36
N GLY A 30 -5.99 6.22 -0.62
CA GLY A 30 -6.84 5.13 -0.14
C GLY A 30 -6.97 5.14 1.39
N MET A 31 -5.85 5.31 2.11
CA MET A 31 -5.85 5.39 3.58
C MET A 31 -6.70 6.55 4.10
N GLY A 32 -6.65 7.72 3.44
CA GLY A 32 -7.51 8.86 3.79
C GLY A 32 -9.00 8.53 3.63
N ILE A 33 -9.38 7.91 2.51
CA ILE A 33 -10.76 7.47 2.27
C ILE A 33 -11.18 6.40 3.28
N GLY A 34 -10.31 5.42 3.55
CA GLY A 34 -10.54 4.36 4.54
C GLY A 34 -10.75 4.93 5.94
N PHE A 35 -9.95 5.92 6.34
CA PHE A 35 -10.10 6.61 7.61
C PHE A 35 -11.47 7.32 7.72
N LEU A 36 -11.88 8.06 6.69
CA LEU A 36 -13.20 8.71 6.67
C LEU A 36 -14.35 7.70 6.76
N ALA A 37 -14.24 6.58 6.05
CA ALA A 37 -15.22 5.50 6.13
C ALA A 37 -15.28 4.89 7.55
N LEU A 38 -14.14 4.71 8.23
CA LEU A 38 -14.10 4.24 9.60
C LEU A 38 -14.69 5.25 10.59
N CYS A 39 -14.39 6.53 10.43
CA CYS A 39 -15.02 7.60 11.21
C CYS A 39 -16.54 7.59 11.06
N TRP A 40 -17.03 7.47 9.82
CA TRP A 40 -18.46 7.38 9.54
C TRP A 40 -19.12 6.17 10.22
N VAL A 41 -18.52 4.98 10.07
CA VAL A 41 -18.99 3.76 10.73
C VAL A 41 -18.96 3.90 12.27
N GLY A 42 -17.95 4.58 12.81
CA GLY A 42 -17.84 4.92 14.22
C GLY A 42 -19.00 5.80 14.70
N ILE A 43 -19.31 6.87 13.98
CA ILE A 43 -20.44 7.77 14.28
C ILE A 43 -21.76 6.98 14.28
N VAL A 44 -22.02 6.21 13.22
CA VAL A 44 -23.24 5.38 13.11
C VAL A 44 -23.39 4.43 14.30
N ARG A 45 -22.28 3.88 14.81
CA ARG A 45 -22.30 2.99 15.98
C ARG A 45 -22.59 3.71 17.28
N LEU A 46 -22.10 4.94 17.44
CA LEU A 46 -22.36 5.78 18.61
C LEU A 46 -23.83 6.19 18.66
N ASP A 47 -24.44 6.44 17.50
CA ASP A 47 -25.88 6.74 17.37
C ASP A 47 -26.79 5.50 17.55
N GLY A 48 -26.22 4.33 17.88
CA GLY A 48 -26.97 3.09 18.05
C GLY A 48 -27.44 2.45 16.74
N GLY A 49 -26.97 2.97 15.59
CA GLY A 49 -27.26 2.44 14.27
C GLY A 49 -26.59 1.07 14.02
N LYS A 50 -27.17 0.31 13.08
CA LYS A 50 -26.60 -0.97 12.65
C LYS A 50 -25.37 -0.70 11.77
N MET A 51 -24.20 -1.17 12.19
CA MET A 51 -22.99 -1.11 11.38
C MET A 51 -23.14 -2.01 10.15
N HIS A 52 -22.79 -1.50 8.97
CA HIS A 52 -22.69 -2.33 7.77
C HIS A 52 -21.30 -2.98 7.74
N PRO A 53 -21.18 -4.31 7.92
CA PRO A 53 -19.88 -4.98 8.08
C PRO A 53 -18.97 -4.78 6.86
N VAL A 54 -19.55 -4.65 5.67
CA VAL A 54 -18.80 -4.36 4.43
C VAL A 54 -18.08 -3.01 4.50
N ALA A 55 -18.73 -1.97 5.03
CA ALA A 55 -18.13 -0.65 5.14
C ALA A 55 -16.95 -0.64 6.13
N LEU A 56 -17.08 -1.39 7.22
CA LEU A 56 -16.01 -1.56 8.21
C LEU A 56 -14.80 -2.30 7.62
N VAL A 57 -15.03 -3.40 6.90
CA VAL A 57 -13.96 -4.20 6.28
C VAL A 57 -13.25 -3.39 5.19
N LEU A 58 -13.99 -2.70 4.32
CA LEU A 58 -13.39 -1.86 3.28
C LEU A 58 -12.61 -0.68 3.89
N GLY A 59 -13.19 -0.01 4.89
CA GLY A 59 -12.52 1.06 5.62
C GLY A 59 -11.19 0.62 6.22
N LEU A 60 -11.18 -0.52 6.93
CA LEU A 60 -9.97 -1.12 7.49
C LEU A 60 -8.96 -1.52 6.42
N PHE A 61 -9.41 -2.16 5.35
CA PHE A 61 -8.54 -2.60 4.25
C PHE A 61 -7.78 -1.42 3.65
N PHE A 62 -8.49 -0.35 3.28
CA PHE A 62 -7.87 0.83 2.68
C PHE A 62 -7.00 1.60 3.69
N PHE A 63 -7.40 1.66 4.96
CA PHE A 63 -6.62 2.31 6.01
C PHE A 63 -5.27 1.62 6.25
N VAL A 64 -5.25 0.28 6.25
CA VAL A 64 -4.03 -0.52 6.52
C VAL A 64 -3.21 -0.79 5.24
N LEU A 65 -3.75 -0.48 4.06
CA LEU A 65 -3.12 -0.73 2.76
C LEU A 65 -1.68 -0.21 2.64
N PRO A 66 -1.33 1.03 3.05
CA PRO A 66 0.05 1.52 2.97
C PRO A 66 1.01 0.73 3.85
N LEU A 67 0.53 0.26 5.00
CA LEU A 67 1.32 -0.57 5.91
C LEU A 67 1.63 -1.92 5.26
N ILE A 68 0.62 -2.58 4.68
CA ILE A 68 0.78 -3.85 3.98
C ILE A 68 1.78 -3.70 2.82
N LEU A 69 1.65 -2.64 2.02
CA LEU A 69 2.55 -2.35 0.90
C LEU A 69 3.98 -2.08 1.36
N THR A 70 4.15 -1.41 2.50
CA THR A 70 5.48 -1.17 3.12
C THR A 70 6.12 -2.46 3.57
N VAL A 71 5.34 -3.36 4.19
CA VAL A 71 5.80 -4.69 4.61
C VAL A 71 6.18 -5.56 3.40
N ILE A 72 5.36 -5.59 2.36
CA ILE A 72 5.68 -6.30 1.11
C ILE A 72 6.97 -5.76 0.50
N ARG A 73 7.14 -4.43 0.48
CA ARG A 73 8.35 -3.78 -0.01
C ARG A 73 9.59 -4.16 0.80
N TYR A 74 9.45 -4.27 2.12
CA TYR A 74 10.51 -4.71 3.02
C TYR A 74 10.93 -6.16 2.70
N PHE A 75 9.97 -7.10 2.63
CA PHE A 75 10.23 -8.50 2.35
C PHE A 75 10.77 -8.75 0.93
N ARG A 76 10.33 -7.99 -0.07
CA ARG A 76 10.87 -8.06 -1.44
C ARG A 76 12.29 -7.52 -1.56
N GLY A 77 12.89 -7.00 -0.49
CA GLY A 77 14.28 -6.57 -0.49
C GLY A 77 14.55 -5.35 -1.37
N HIS A 78 13.56 -4.50 -1.63
CA HIS A 78 13.78 -3.22 -2.34
C HIS A 78 14.77 -2.29 -1.60
N PHE A 79 15.02 -2.55 -0.32
CA PHE A 79 16.04 -1.90 0.52
C PHE A 79 17.40 -2.63 0.56
N SER A 80 17.53 -3.81 -0.08
CA SER A 80 18.78 -4.57 -0.07
C SER A 80 19.85 -3.82 -0.87
N LYS A 81 20.92 -3.42 -0.15
CA LYS A 81 22.12 -2.77 -0.70
C LYS A 81 22.83 -3.59 -1.80
N ARG A 82 22.44 -4.85 -2.04
CA ARG A 82 22.91 -5.65 -3.20
C ARG A 82 22.39 -5.15 -4.55
N LEU A 83 21.49 -4.17 -4.61
CA LEU A 83 21.13 -3.50 -5.88
C LEU A 83 22.21 -2.54 -6.39
N ILE A 84 23.18 -2.17 -5.55
CA ILE A 84 24.24 -1.19 -5.86
C ILE A 84 25.60 -1.87 -6.13
N ALA A 85 25.72 -3.19 -5.89
CA ALA A 85 26.90 -3.98 -6.24
C ALA A 85 26.75 -4.64 -7.62
#